data_AF-A0A7J4UZT2-F1
#
_entry.id   AF-A0A7J4UZT2-F1
#
_cell.length_a   1.000
_cell.length_b   1.000
_cell.length_c   1.000
_cell.angle_alpha   90.00
_cell.angle_beta   90.00
_cell.angle_gamma   90.00
#
_symmetry.space_group_name_H-M   'P 1'
#
loop_
_entity.id
_entity.type
_entity.pdbx_description
1 polymer ?
#
loop_
_entity_poly.entity_id
_entity_poly.type
_entity_poly.pdbx_seq_one_letter_code
_entity_poly.pdbx_strand_id
1 'polypeptide(L)'
;YKAKGDAALRALESHDFVFMNIKASDIAGHDGDFRLKVQVIENIDSMLANMLDGMHEDVVVVLTADHSTPVSVRDHSADPVPVAISGGGARIDHVREFDEMSVASGALGRIRGRDLMPIVLGVADRAKKFGA
;
A
#
# COMPACT_ATOMS: atom_id res chain seq x y z
N TYR A 1 15.35 0.09 4.90
CA TYR A 1 14.29 -0.24 3.92
C TYR A 1 14.72 0.00 2.47
N LYS A 2 15.59 0.99 2.20
CA LYS A 2 16.20 1.26 0.87
C LYS A 2 16.51 0.01 0.01
N ALA A 3 17.20 -1.00 0.56
CA ALA A 3 17.55 -2.21 -0.18
C ALA A 3 16.33 -2.97 -0.77
N LYS A 4 15.19 -2.98 -0.07
CA LYS A 4 13.93 -3.55 -0.61
C LYS A 4 13.36 -2.67 -1.72
N GLY A 5 13.38 -1.34 -1.53
CA GLY A 5 12.99 -0.38 -2.57
C GLY A 5 13.80 -0.55 -3.85
N ASP A 6 15.12 -0.53 -3.75
CA ASP A 6 16.04 -0.73 -4.88
C ASP A 6 15.83 -2.09 -5.55
N ALA A 7 15.57 -3.15 -4.77
CA ALA A 7 15.27 -4.47 -5.33
C ALA A 7 13.94 -4.51 -6.09
N ALA A 8 12.91 -3.82 -5.60
CA ALA A 8 11.63 -3.73 -6.29
C ALA A 8 11.73 -2.94 -7.60
N LEU A 9 12.45 -1.81 -7.61
CA LEU A 9 12.69 -1.05 -8.85
C LEU A 9 13.41 -1.89 -9.90
N ARG A 10 14.47 -2.62 -9.53
CA ARG A 10 15.16 -3.55 -10.44
C ARG A 10 14.24 -4.67 -10.92
N ALA A 11 13.37 -5.20 -10.06
CA ALA A 11 12.44 -6.26 -10.45
C ALA A 11 11.43 -5.77 -11.51
N LEU A 12 10.98 -4.51 -11.41
CA LEU A 12 10.07 -3.89 -12.38
C LEU A 12 10.66 -3.80 -13.81
N GLU A 13 11.98 -3.84 -13.97
CA GLU A 13 12.63 -3.86 -15.30
C GLU A 13 12.30 -5.13 -16.11
N SER A 14 11.88 -6.21 -15.43
CA SER A 14 11.68 -7.54 -16.04
C SER A 14 10.35 -8.20 -15.68
N HIS A 15 9.56 -7.61 -14.78
CA HIS A 15 8.32 -8.18 -14.28
C HIS A 15 7.18 -7.17 -14.36
N ASP A 16 6.01 -7.63 -14.79
CA ASP A 16 4.79 -6.81 -14.87
C ASP A 16 4.17 -6.49 -13.50
N PHE A 17 4.53 -7.24 -12.46
CA PHE A 17 3.99 -7.10 -11.12
C PHE A 17 5.05 -7.42 -10.07
N VAL A 18 5.21 -6.53 -9.10
CA VAL A 18 6.13 -6.69 -7.98
C VAL A 18 5.36 -6.51 -6.68
N PHE A 19 5.44 -7.52 -5.80
CA PHE A 19 4.88 -7.46 -4.46
C PHE A 19 5.99 -7.25 -3.43
N MET A 20 5.84 -6.24 -2.58
CA MET A 20 6.76 -5.95 -1.49
C MET A 20 6.03 -6.03 -0.15
N ASN A 21 6.53 -6.89 0.74
CA ASN A 21 6.05 -6.96 2.12
C ASN A 21 7.08 -6.36 3.10
N ILE A 22 6.59 -5.65 4.11
CA ILE A 22 7.41 -5.12 5.22
C ILE A 22 6.76 -5.55 6.55
N LYS A 23 7.46 -6.41 7.31
CA LYS A 23 6.92 -7.03 8.54
C LYS A 23 7.15 -6.21 9.82
N ALA A 24 8.13 -5.30 9.83
CA ALA A 24 8.59 -4.65 11.06
C ALA A 24 7.52 -3.83 11.80
N SER A 25 6.54 -3.26 11.08
CA SER A 25 5.46 -2.46 11.67
C SER A 25 4.49 -3.31 12.51
N ASP A 26 4.32 -4.58 12.12
CA ASP A 26 3.51 -5.54 12.85
C ASP A 26 4.19 -6.02 14.14
N ILE A 27 5.51 -6.27 14.09
CA ILE A 27 6.31 -6.64 15.27
C ILE A 27 6.21 -5.54 16.33
N ALA A 28 6.41 -4.27 15.94
CA ALA A 28 6.25 -3.13 16.85
C ALA A 28 4.81 -3.02 17.42
N GLY A 29 3.81 -3.42 16.63
CA GLY A 29 2.42 -3.55 17.06
C GLY A 29 2.25 -4.58 18.18
N HIS A 30 2.76 -5.80 17.98
CA HIS A 30 2.74 -6.86 18.99
C HIS A 30 3.50 -6.52 20.27
N ASP A 31 4.64 -5.84 20.16
CA ASP A 31 5.42 -5.40 21.32
C ASP A 31 4.75 -4.23 22.08
N GLY A 32 3.72 -3.61 21.48
CA GLY A 32 3.07 -2.41 22.02
C GLY A 32 3.98 -1.18 21.99
N ASP A 33 5.01 -1.18 21.15
CA ASP A 33 5.95 -0.07 21.03
C ASP A 33 5.47 0.93 19.99
N PHE A 34 4.72 1.92 20.46
CA PHE A 34 4.21 3.01 19.64
C PHE A 34 5.33 3.78 18.92
N ARG A 35 6.43 4.09 19.61
CA ARG A 35 7.51 4.92 19.04
C ARG A 35 8.22 4.16 17.93
N LEU A 36 8.52 2.88 18.15
CA LEU A 36 9.09 2.03 17.13
C LEU A 36 8.14 1.86 15.94
N LYS A 37 6.84 1.68 16.18
CA LYS A 37 5.86 1.56 15.09
C LYS A 37 5.82 2.82 14.21
N VAL A 38 5.81 4.00 14.81
CA VAL A 38 5.90 5.29 14.09
C VAL A 38 7.22 5.36 13.29
N GLN A 39 8.35 5.09 13.93
CA GLN A 39 9.66 5.12 13.28
C GLN A 39 9.74 4.15 12.09
N VAL A 40 9.13 2.96 12.19
CA VAL A 40 9.06 2.01 11.07
C VAL A 40 8.25 2.60 9.91
N ILE A 41 7.10 3.22 10.18
CA ILE A 41 6.26 3.85 9.14
C ILE A 41 7.01 5.00 8.46
N GLU A 42 7.67 5.88 9.20
CA GLU A 42 8.48 6.99 8.63
C GLU A 42 9.62 6.47 7.74
N ASN A 43 10.23 5.35 8.11
CA ASN A 43 11.26 4.71 7.31
C ASN A 43 10.70 4.07 6.02
N ILE A 44 9.45 3.58 6.05
CA ILE A 44 8.74 3.08 4.87
C ILE A 44 8.40 4.26 3.95
N ASP A 45 7.91 5.36 4.50
CA ASP A 45 7.60 6.59 3.77
C ASP A 45 8.84 7.13 3.04
N SER A 46 9.97 7.25 3.74
CA SER A 46 11.25 7.65 3.14
C SER A 46 11.70 6.68 2.02
N MET A 47 11.49 5.37 2.19
CA MET A 47 11.80 4.40 1.13
C MET A 47 10.87 4.60 -0.08
N LEU A 48 9.57 4.80 0.15
CA LEU A 48 8.58 5.01 -0.89
C LEU A 48 8.86 6.29 -1.68
N ALA A 49 9.19 7.40 -1.02
CA ALA A 49 9.59 8.64 -1.67
C ALA A 49 10.76 8.43 -2.65
N ASN A 50 11.83 7.77 -2.19
CA ASN A 50 12.97 7.43 -3.05
C ASN A 50 12.59 6.51 -4.22
N MET A 51 11.62 5.61 -4.01
CA MET A 51 11.13 4.75 -5.09
C MET A 51 10.37 5.54 -6.14
N LEU A 52 9.46 6.43 -5.71
CA LEU A 52 8.62 7.23 -6.60
C LEU A 52 9.46 8.16 -7.49
N ASP A 53 10.56 8.73 -6.96
CA ASP A 53 11.47 9.56 -7.75
C ASP A 53 12.13 8.82 -8.92
N GLY A 54 12.33 7.50 -8.80
CA GLY A 54 12.96 6.65 -9.82
C GLY A 54 11.99 5.79 -10.62
N MET A 55 10.69 5.89 -10.35
CA MET A 55 9.67 5.02 -10.94
C MET A 55 9.07 5.64 -12.20
N HIS A 56 8.81 4.83 -13.22
CA HIS A 56 8.13 5.29 -14.43
C HIS A 56 6.68 5.69 -14.11
N GLU A 57 6.17 6.76 -14.74
CA GLU A 57 4.83 7.31 -14.48
C GLU A 57 3.68 6.30 -14.75
N ASP A 58 3.93 5.33 -15.64
CA ASP A 58 2.95 4.28 -15.99
C ASP A 58 2.80 3.18 -14.93
N VAL A 59 3.64 3.15 -13.89
CA VAL A 59 3.56 2.12 -12.84
C VAL A 59 2.39 2.43 -11.91
N VAL A 60 1.46 1.49 -11.80
CA VAL A 60 0.40 1.54 -10.79
C VAL A 60 0.95 1.11 -9.43
N VAL A 61 0.90 2.01 -8.45
CA VAL A 61 1.37 1.80 -7.08
C VAL A 61 0.19 1.56 -6.16
N VAL A 62 0.30 0.54 -5.31
CA VAL A 62 -0.69 0.19 -4.31
C VAL A 62 -0.02 0.13 -2.95
N LEU A 63 -0.56 0.86 -1.98
CA LEU A 63 -0.10 0.83 -0.60
C LEU A 63 -1.26 0.42 0.31
N THR A 64 -1.05 -0.63 1.11
CA THR A 64 -2.00 -1.10 2.12
C THR A 64 -1.31 -2.01 3.12
N ALA A 65 -2.07 -2.52 4.09
CA ALA A 65 -1.66 -3.58 5.00
C ALA A 65 -2.52 -4.83 4.78
N ASP A 66 -2.04 -5.99 5.22
CA ASP A 66 -2.82 -7.23 5.23
C ASP A 66 -3.79 -7.29 6.40
N HIS A 67 -3.46 -6.67 7.54
CA HIS A 67 -4.32 -6.53 8.71
C HIS A 67 -3.89 -5.37 9.62
N SER A 68 -4.75 -5.06 10.59
CA SER A 68 -4.49 -4.06 11.64
C SER A 68 -3.92 -4.73 12.88
N THR A 69 -2.81 -4.19 13.42
CA THR A 69 -2.19 -4.62 14.69
C THR A 69 -2.04 -3.42 15.63
N PRO A 70 -3.11 -2.98 16.33
CA PRO A 70 -3.07 -1.80 17.19
C PRO A 70 -2.13 -2.00 18.38
N VAL A 71 -1.33 -0.98 18.72
CA VAL A 71 -0.34 -1.07 19.83
C VAL A 71 -0.98 -1.29 21.20
N SER A 72 -2.23 -0.86 21.37
CA SER A 72 -3.03 -1.07 22.59
C SER A 72 -3.54 -2.50 22.71
N VAL A 73 -3.74 -3.18 21.57
CA VAL A 73 -4.24 -4.56 21.51
C VAL A 73 -3.09 -5.56 21.57
N ARG A 74 -1.92 -5.21 21.02
CA ARG A 74 -0.73 -6.08 20.92
C ARG A 74 -0.97 -7.40 20.17
N ASP A 75 -2.04 -7.43 19.39
CA ASP A 75 -2.43 -8.53 18.53
C ASP A 75 -3.22 -7.97 17.35
N HIS A 76 -3.53 -8.84 16.41
CA HIS A 76 -4.34 -8.51 15.25
C HIS A 76 -5.76 -8.12 15.69
N SER A 77 -6.34 -7.17 14.97
CA SER A 77 -7.70 -6.68 15.17
C SER A 77 -8.51 -6.77 13.88
N ALA A 78 -9.83 -6.63 14.00
CA ALA A 78 -10.74 -6.62 12.85
C ALA A 78 -10.93 -5.22 12.24
N ASP A 79 -10.18 -4.22 12.71
CA ASP A 79 -10.25 -2.86 12.21
C ASP A 79 -9.80 -2.80 10.73
N PRO A 80 -10.51 -2.06 9.86
CA PRO A 80 -10.13 -1.93 8.47
C PRO A 80 -8.75 -1.28 8.32
N VAL A 81 -8.07 -1.59 7.23
CA VAL A 81 -6.74 -1.05 6.91
C VAL A 81 -6.83 0.06 5.87
N PRO A 82 -5.97 1.09 5.93
CA PRO A 82 -5.80 2.06 4.86
C PRO A 82 -5.42 1.42 3.53
N VAL A 83 -5.95 1.95 2.43
CA VAL A 83 -5.56 1.54 1.07
C VAL A 83 -5.52 2.76 0.15
N ALA A 84 -4.46 2.85 -0.64
CA ALA A 84 -4.29 3.85 -1.69
C ALA A 84 -3.83 3.19 -2.99
N ILE A 85 -4.33 3.70 -4.11
CA ILE A 85 -3.93 3.30 -5.46
C ILE A 85 -3.58 4.58 -6.21
N SER A 86 -2.40 4.62 -6.85
CA SER A 86 -1.92 5.75 -7.64
C SER A 86 -1.31 5.27 -8.96
N GLY A 87 -1.24 6.15 -9.95
CA GLY A 87 -0.70 5.85 -11.29
C GLY A 87 -1.74 5.27 -12.26
N GLY A 88 -1.32 5.12 -13.52
CA GLY A 88 -2.17 4.62 -14.60
C GLY A 88 -3.46 5.44 -14.79
N GLY A 89 -4.58 4.76 -15.02
CA GLY A 89 -5.90 5.39 -15.23
C GLY A 89 -6.67 5.72 -13.94
N ALA A 90 -6.00 5.77 -12.78
CA ALA A 90 -6.67 6.00 -11.50
C ALA A 90 -7.35 7.38 -11.46
N ARG A 91 -8.60 7.41 -10.99
CA ARG A 91 -9.31 8.67 -10.71
C ARG A 91 -8.87 9.17 -9.32
N ILE A 92 -8.22 10.32 -9.31
CA ILE A 92 -7.74 10.95 -8.07
C ILE A 92 -8.91 11.64 -7.37
N ASP A 93 -9.12 11.32 -6.09
CA ASP A 93 -10.12 11.97 -5.25
C ASP A 93 -9.53 13.17 -4.48
N HIS A 94 -10.22 13.61 -3.43
CA HIS A 94 -9.83 14.80 -2.66
C HIS A 94 -8.89 14.50 -1.48
N VAL A 95 -8.64 13.22 -1.16
CA VAL A 95 -7.83 12.82 0.00
C VAL A 95 -6.36 13.17 -0.24
N ARG A 96 -5.71 13.75 0.78
CA ARG A 96 -4.32 14.22 0.71
C ARG A 96 -3.38 13.53 1.68
N GLU A 97 -3.91 12.77 2.63
CA GLU A 97 -3.16 12.16 3.72
C GLU A 97 -3.47 10.65 3.78
N PHE A 98 -2.47 9.85 4.15
CA PHE A 98 -2.59 8.40 4.25
C PHE A 98 -2.57 7.97 5.72
N ASP A 99 -3.75 7.94 6.31
CA ASP A 99 -4.04 7.48 7.67
C ASP A 99 -5.46 6.88 7.70
N GLU A 100 -5.80 6.18 8.79
CA GLU A 100 -7.08 5.49 8.96
C GLU A 100 -8.31 6.39 8.80
N MET A 101 -8.21 7.66 9.18
CA MET A 101 -9.33 8.60 9.14
C MET A 101 -9.48 9.26 7.77
N SER A 102 -8.39 9.73 7.19
CA SER A 102 -8.39 10.39 5.89
C SER A 102 -8.87 9.46 4.78
N VAL A 103 -8.32 8.23 4.72
CA VAL A 103 -8.66 7.26 3.67
C VAL A 103 -10.10 6.76 3.75
N ALA A 104 -10.76 6.88 4.90
CA ALA A 104 -12.18 6.52 5.05
C ALA A 104 -13.11 7.40 4.20
N SER A 105 -12.64 8.59 3.79
CA SER A 105 -13.36 9.51 2.88
C SER A 105 -12.99 9.32 1.39
N GLY A 106 -12.10 8.37 1.09
CA GLY A 106 -11.63 8.08 -0.26
C GLY A 106 -12.72 7.49 -1.16
N ALA A 107 -12.63 7.79 -2.46
CA ALA A 107 -13.62 7.38 -3.46
C ALA A 107 -13.67 5.86 -3.70
N LEU A 108 -12.63 5.13 -3.29
CA LEU A 108 -12.61 3.66 -3.32
C LEU A 108 -13.65 3.04 -2.36
N GLY A 109 -14.05 3.79 -1.32
CA GLY A 109 -14.94 3.30 -0.28
C GLY A 109 -14.36 2.12 0.50
N ARG A 110 -15.23 1.28 1.05
CA ARG A 110 -14.83 0.10 1.83
C ARG A 110 -14.94 -1.18 0.98
N ILE A 111 -13.78 -1.70 0.56
CA ILE A 111 -13.67 -2.95 -0.21
C ILE A 111 -13.17 -4.12 0.65
N ARG A 112 -13.22 -5.34 0.12
CA ARG A 112 -12.56 -6.51 0.72
C ARG A 112 -11.17 -6.69 0.10
N GLY A 113 -10.25 -7.34 0.82
CA GLY A 113 -8.90 -7.61 0.31
C GLY A 113 -8.90 -8.38 -1.04
N ARG A 114 -9.86 -9.27 -1.26
CA ARG A 114 -10.00 -10.01 -2.53
C ARG A 114 -10.42 -9.12 -3.72
N ASP A 115 -10.99 -7.96 -3.45
CA ASP A 115 -11.47 -7.03 -4.48
C ASP A 115 -10.33 -6.11 -4.98
N LEU A 116 -9.22 -6.00 -4.22
CA LEU A 116 -8.11 -5.10 -4.52
C LEU A 116 -7.44 -5.42 -5.87
N MET A 117 -7.01 -6.67 -6.08
CA MET A 117 -6.31 -7.03 -7.32
C MET A 117 -7.16 -6.87 -8.59
N PRO A 118 -8.45 -7.27 -8.61
CA PRO A 118 -9.32 -6.92 -9.73
C PRO A 118 -9.38 -5.43 -10.05
N ILE A 119 -9.44 -4.57 -9.03
CA ILE A 119 -9.45 -3.10 -9.21
C ILE A 119 -8.11 -2.63 -9.77
N VAL A 120 -6.99 -3.10 -9.23
CA VAL A 120 -5.63 -2.76 -9.70
C VAL A 120 -5.42 -3.17 -11.15
N LEU A 121 -5.87 -4.37 -11.55
CA LEU A 121 -5.84 -4.80 -12.95
C LEU A 121 -6.67 -3.89 -13.86
N GLY A 122 -7.81 -3.38 -13.38
CA GLY A 122 -8.61 -2.41 -14.12
C GLY A 122 -7.88 -1.07 -14.30
N VAL A 123 -7.26 -0.55 -13.23
CA VAL A 123 -6.49 0.70 -13.25
C VAL A 123 -5.25 0.60 -14.15
N ALA A 124 -4.64 -0.59 -14.21
CA ALA A 124 -3.46 -0.89 -15.02
C ALA A 124 -3.77 -1.30 -16.47
N ASP A 125 -5.04 -1.23 -16.91
CA ASP A 125 -5.50 -1.69 -18.24
C ASP A 125 -5.11 -3.15 -18.58
N ARG A 126 -5.14 -4.02 -17.56
CA ARG A 126 -4.80 -5.45 -17.65
C ARG A 126 -5.99 -6.36 -17.32
N ALA A 127 -7.13 -5.79 -16.94
CA ALA A 127 -8.35 -6.55 -16.70
C ALA A 127 -8.92 -7.10 -18.01
N LYS A 128 -9.39 -8.36 -17.98
CA LYS A 128 -10.10 -8.96 -19.10
C LYS A 128 -11.60 -8.80 -18.89
N LYS A 129 -12.30 -8.34 -19.92
CA LYS A 129 -13.77 -8.33 -19.96
C LYS A 129 -14.30 -9.77 -19.81
N PHE A 130 -15.36 -9.93 -19.03
CA PHE A 130 -16.11 -11.17 -18.99
C PHE A 130 -17.37 -10.99 -19.83
N GLY A 131 -17.44 -11.68 -20.98
CA GLY A 131 -18.50 -11.49 -21.97
C GLY A 131 -18.09 -10.54 -23.10
N ALA A 132 -19.02 -9.65 -23.49
CA ALA A 132 -18.94 -8.80 -24.69
C ALA A 132 -17.88 -7.72 -24.62
#